data_AF-A0A7I7TAX9-F1
#
_entry.id   AF-A0A7I7TAX9-F1
#
_cell.length_a   1.000
_cell.length_b   1.000
_cell.length_c   1.000
_cell.angle_alpha   90.00
_cell.angle_beta   90.00
_cell.angle_gamma   90.00
#
_symmetry.space_group_name_H-M   'P 1'
#
loop_
_entity.id
_entity.type
_entity.pdbx_description
1 polymer ?
#
loop_
_entity_poly.entity_id
_entity_poly.type
_entity_poly.pdbx_seq_one_letter_code
_entity_poly.pdbx_strand_id
1 'polypeptide(L)'
;MASSSAPVHPYRWLALFLVLLIGVYLLVFLTGDKKSNPKLGIDLQGGTRVTLTARTPDGSRPTRDALNQAQQIIGARVNGLGVSGSEVVIDGDNLVITVPGNDGNEARNLGQTARLFIRPVIGQPIPIDAIKQQMQAANPGGVPPGGAPAPGAPPAPAAPPAAPEPANPAAPAPQPRPYPAEPAPSPSPTPEPAPPAAEPAAGAPAAPGAPAPGQPAPPPDPRKDLAARIKFEKELRQSTNQNLLLIAVQYMATKCDQPDILAGNDDPNLPLVACSQDHKYIYVLDKSIISGDQIKDATSGLDNQSGAYVVDLSFKDQAATTWADFTAANIGTQTAFTLDSEVVSAPQIREAIPGGRTQISGGNPPFTADSAKQLANVLKYGSLPLSFESSEAETVSATLGLASLRAGLIAGAIGLALVLLYSLLYYRVLGLLTALSLVASGAMVFGILVLLGRYINYTLDLAGIAGLIIGIGTTADSFVVFFERIKDEIREGRSFRSAVPRGWARARKTILSGNAVTFLAAAVLYFLAVGQVKGFAFTLGLTTILDVVVVFLVTWPLVYLASKSPTMAKPGLNGLGAVQQIARERRAAATATGRG
;
A
#
# COMPACT_ATOMS: atom_id res chain seq x y z
N MET A 1 -24.90 51.51 12.15
CA MET A 1 -24.57 51.14 13.55
C MET A 1 -23.19 50.48 13.55
N ALA A 2 -22.17 51.15 14.08
CA ALA A 2 -20.82 50.62 14.16
C ALA A 2 -20.77 49.56 15.27
N SER A 3 -20.70 48.28 14.91
CA SER A 3 -20.43 47.22 15.88
C SER A 3 -19.10 47.50 16.56
N SER A 4 -19.10 47.54 17.90
CA SER A 4 -17.91 47.75 18.72
C SER A 4 -16.87 46.70 18.34
N SER A 5 -15.83 47.11 17.63
CA SER A 5 -14.76 46.20 17.24
C SER A 5 -14.02 45.81 18.51
N ALA A 6 -14.13 44.54 18.92
CA ALA A 6 -13.38 44.00 20.05
C ALA A 6 -11.88 44.38 19.90
N PRO A 7 -11.18 44.74 20.99
CA PRO A 7 -9.78 45.13 20.91
C PRO A 7 -8.95 43.97 20.34
N VAL A 8 -8.38 44.19 19.16
CA VAL A 8 -7.52 43.22 18.49
C VAL A 8 -6.15 43.26 19.17
N HIS A 9 -5.75 42.14 19.79
CA HIS A 9 -4.45 41.97 20.44
C HIS A 9 -3.50 41.12 19.58
N PRO A 10 -2.83 41.71 18.57
CA PRO A 10 -2.01 40.97 17.60
C PRO A 10 -0.84 40.21 18.25
N TYR A 11 -0.24 40.78 19.30
CA TYR A 11 0.87 40.16 20.01
C TYR A 11 0.48 38.84 20.72
N ARG A 12 -0.78 38.68 21.14
CA ARG A 12 -1.23 37.43 21.78
C ARG A 12 -1.23 36.27 20.79
N TRP A 13 -1.63 36.53 19.54
CA TRP A 13 -1.65 35.53 18.47
C TRP A 13 -0.25 35.12 18.02
N LEU A 14 0.65 36.10 17.87
CA LEU A 14 2.06 35.84 17.57
C LEU A 14 2.77 35.09 18.71
N ALA A 15 2.51 35.49 19.96
CA ALA A 15 3.04 34.79 21.13
C ALA A 15 2.53 33.35 21.20
N LEU A 16 1.24 33.12 20.90
CA LEU A 16 0.67 31.77 20.85
C LEU A 16 1.35 30.91 19.79
N PHE A 17 1.57 31.44 18.58
CA PHE A 17 2.31 30.72 17.53
C PHE A 17 3.74 30.40 17.98
N LEU A 18 4.43 31.37 18.57
CA LEU A 18 5.80 31.20 19.04
C LEU A 18 5.90 30.16 20.16
N VAL A 19 4.94 30.14 21.09
CA VAL A 19 4.83 29.09 22.12
C VAL A 19 4.57 27.72 21.49
N LEU A 20 3.71 27.63 20.48
CA LEU A 20 3.46 26.37 19.76
C LEU A 20 4.72 25.89 19.05
N LEU A 21 5.41 26.79 18.33
CA LEU A 21 6.65 26.48 17.64
C LEU A 21 7.73 26.00 18.62
N ILE A 22 7.93 26.71 19.72
CA ILE A 22 8.87 26.30 20.79
C ILE A 22 8.45 24.95 21.36
N GLY A 23 7.16 24.72 21.63
CA GLY A 23 6.65 23.44 22.12
C GLY A 23 6.95 22.28 21.17
N VAL A 24 6.76 22.47 19.86
CA VAL A 24 7.10 21.49 18.82
C VAL A 24 8.60 21.20 18.84
N TYR A 25 9.47 22.21 18.84
CA TYR A 25 10.91 21.98 18.84
C TYR A 25 11.44 21.44 20.17
N LEU A 26 10.83 21.80 21.30
CA LEU A 26 11.11 21.17 22.60
C LEU A 26 10.76 19.69 22.56
N LEU A 27 9.60 19.30 22.02
CA LEU A 27 9.28 17.90 21.81
C LEU A 27 10.32 17.23 20.89
N VAL A 28 10.76 17.89 19.81
CA VAL A 28 11.77 17.34 18.89
C VAL A 28 13.11 17.08 19.60
N PHE A 29 13.56 17.96 20.50
CA PHE A 29 14.87 17.82 21.14
C PHE A 29 14.85 17.09 22.50
N LEU A 30 13.70 17.03 23.17
CA LEU A 30 13.55 16.37 24.48
C LEU A 30 13.03 14.93 24.39
N THR A 31 12.55 14.48 23.21
CA THR A 31 12.02 13.13 23.01
C THR A 31 12.82 12.34 21.97
N GLY A 32 12.92 11.01 22.17
CA GLY A 32 13.58 10.08 21.24
C GLY A 32 15.09 10.32 21.08
N ASP A 33 15.59 10.13 19.85
CA ASP A 33 17.02 10.14 19.49
C ASP A 33 17.66 11.55 19.53
N LYS A 34 16.88 12.59 19.87
CA LYS A 34 17.26 14.02 19.88
C LYS A 34 17.74 14.58 18.53
N LYS A 35 17.68 13.79 17.45
CA LYS A 35 18.07 14.19 16.08
C LYS A 35 16.90 14.84 15.35
N SER A 36 17.10 16.01 14.76
CA SER A 36 16.07 16.73 13.99
C SER A 36 15.83 16.19 12.58
N ASN A 37 16.29 14.97 12.28
CA ASN A 37 16.17 14.41 10.93
C ASN A 37 14.78 13.78 10.77
N PRO A 38 13.98 14.20 9.78
CA PRO A 38 12.74 13.51 9.46
C PRO A 38 13.06 12.09 8.96
N LYS A 39 12.19 11.13 9.26
CA LYS A 39 12.29 9.80 8.64
C LYS A 39 11.98 9.94 7.16
N LEU A 40 12.85 9.41 6.31
CA LEU A 40 12.68 9.42 4.86
C LEU A 40 12.14 8.05 4.42
N GLY A 41 11.27 8.03 3.42
CA GLY A 41 10.76 6.82 2.81
C GLY A 41 11.80 6.13 1.92
N ILE A 42 11.51 4.89 1.52
CA ILE A 42 12.39 4.09 0.65
C ILE A 42 12.65 4.75 -0.70
N ASP A 43 11.71 5.55 -1.21
CA ASP A 43 11.89 6.28 -2.48
C ASP A 43 13.02 7.29 -2.40
N LEU A 44 13.52 7.60 -1.19
CA LEU A 44 14.61 8.54 -0.95
C LEU A 44 15.85 7.84 -0.37
N GLN A 45 15.67 6.73 0.35
CA GLN A 45 16.75 5.97 0.99
C GLN A 45 17.23 4.75 0.19
N GLY A 46 16.42 4.26 -0.75
CA GLY A 46 16.55 2.94 -1.37
C GLY A 46 15.99 1.83 -0.48
N GLY A 47 15.38 0.82 -1.10
CA GLY A 47 14.73 -0.28 -0.37
C GLY A 47 13.73 -1.05 -1.22
N THR A 48 13.26 -2.16 -0.67
CA THR A 48 12.07 -2.87 -1.15
C THR A 48 10.88 -2.60 -0.23
N ARG A 49 9.75 -2.22 -0.81
CA ARG A 49 8.45 -2.16 -0.15
C ARG A 49 7.57 -3.29 -0.63
N VAL A 50 7.01 -4.04 0.32
CA VAL A 50 6.06 -5.12 0.06
C VAL A 50 4.77 -4.80 0.80
N THR A 51 3.65 -4.77 0.08
CA THR A 51 2.33 -4.65 0.69
C THR A 51 1.70 -6.03 0.79
N LEU A 52 1.40 -6.44 2.01
CA LEU A 52 0.77 -7.71 2.33
C LEU A 52 -0.71 -7.49 2.66
N THR A 53 -1.59 -8.13 1.89
CA THR A 53 -3.04 -8.07 2.15
C THR A 53 -3.42 -9.23 3.06
N ALA A 54 -3.97 -8.93 4.23
CA ALA A 54 -4.31 -9.96 5.20
C ALA A 54 -5.57 -10.75 4.79
N ARG A 55 -5.53 -12.06 4.98
CA ARG A 55 -6.58 -13.03 4.66
C ARG A 55 -7.01 -13.75 5.93
N THR A 56 -8.31 -13.75 6.18
CA THR A 56 -8.93 -14.57 7.24
C THR A 56 -9.55 -15.82 6.61
N PRO A 57 -9.57 -16.97 7.31
CA PRO A 57 -10.18 -18.20 6.80
C PRO A 57 -11.65 -18.06 6.40
N ASP A 58 -12.38 -17.19 7.12
CA ASP A 58 -13.82 -16.97 6.93
C ASP A 58 -14.13 -15.82 5.94
N GLY A 59 -13.10 -15.19 5.35
CA GLY A 59 -13.24 -14.02 4.47
C GLY A 59 -13.69 -12.74 5.17
N SER A 60 -13.79 -12.74 6.51
CA SER A 60 -14.12 -11.59 7.33
C SER A 60 -12.96 -10.57 7.40
N ARG A 61 -13.24 -9.34 7.82
CA ARG A 61 -12.18 -8.34 8.03
C ARG A 61 -11.23 -8.80 9.16
N PRO A 62 -9.91 -8.68 8.98
CA PRO A 62 -8.93 -8.98 10.03
C PRO A 62 -9.18 -8.16 11.29
N THR A 63 -9.02 -8.77 12.46
CA THR A 63 -9.07 -8.04 13.73
C THR A 63 -7.79 -7.23 13.96
N ARG A 64 -7.90 -6.09 14.65
CA ARG A 64 -6.75 -5.25 14.99
C ARG A 64 -5.69 -6.01 15.80
N ASP A 65 -6.11 -6.87 16.71
CA ASP A 65 -5.18 -7.67 17.52
C ASP A 65 -4.38 -8.67 16.69
N ALA A 66 -5.02 -9.31 15.70
CA ALA A 66 -4.34 -10.21 14.79
C ALA A 66 -3.33 -9.47 13.88
N LEU A 67 -3.67 -8.26 13.42
CA LEU A 67 -2.74 -7.41 12.66
C LEU A 67 -1.57 -6.93 13.53
N ASN A 68 -1.81 -6.57 14.79
CA ASN A 68 -0.75 -6.18 15.74
C ASN A 68 0.19 -7.35 16.03
N GLN A 69 -0.35 -8.54 16.26
CA GLN A 69 0.46 -9.74 16.47
C GLN A 69 1.26 -10.10 15.21
N ALA A 70 0.66 -10.02 14.02
CA ALA A 70 1.37 -10.21 12.76
C ALA A 70 2.50 -9.17 12.59
N GLN A 71 2.26 -7.89 12.89
CA GLN A 71 3.27 -6.84 12.84
C GLN A 71 4.46 -7.16 13.76
N GLN A 72 4.20 -7.65 14.98
CA GLN A 72 5.24 -8.04 15.93
C GLN A 72 6.08 -9.22 15.42
N ILE A 73 5.44 -10.28 14.91
CA ILE A 73 6.14 -11.46 14.39
C ILE A 73 6.97 -11.10 13.16
N ILE A 74 6.40 -10.38 12.20
CA ILE A 74 7.11 -9.94 11.00
C ILE A 74 8.28 -9.04 11.39
N GLY A 75 8.08 -8.09 12.32
CA GLY A 75 9.14 -7.23 12.84
C GLY A 75 10.29 -8.04 13.47
N ALA A 76 9.97 -9.07 14.26
CA ALA A 76 10.96 -9.97 14.84
C ALA A 76 11.73 -10.76 13.77
N ARG A 77 11.03 -11.25 12.74
CA ARG A 77 11.67 -11.94 11.60
C ARG A 77 12.62 -11.01 10.85
N VAL A 78 12.24 -9.76 10.58
CA VAL A 78 13.12 -8.83 9.85
C VAL A 78 14.37 -8.50 10.68
N ASN A 79 14.20 -8.27 11.98
CA ASN A 79 15.32 -8.06 12.90
C ASN A 79 16.24 -9.29 12.96
N GLY A 80 15.67 -10.50 12.91
CA GLY A 80 16.44 -11.75 12.89
C GLY A 80 17.26 -12.00 11.62
N LEU A 81 16.88 -11.38 10.49
CA LEU A 81 17.72 -11.38 9.28
C LEU A 81 18.96 -10.49 9.42
N GLY A 82 18.98 -9.59 10.42
CA GLY A 82 20.05 -8.62 10.65
C GLY A 82 19.91 -7.34 9.82
N VAL A 83 18.73 -7.10 9.23
CA VAL A 83 18.48 -5.90 8.43
C VAL A 83 18.09 -4.75 9.36
N SER A 84 19.00 -3.79 9.53
CA SER A 84 18.73 -2.58 10.30
C SER A 84 17.89 -1.59 9.50
N GLY A 85 16.91 -0.95 10.14
CA GLY A 85 16.10 0.10 9.51
C GLY A 85 14.87 -0.40 8.74
N SER A 86 14.52 -1.68 8.89
CA SER A 86 13.26 -2.21 8.40
C SER A 86 12.07 -1.71 9.21
N GLU A 87 10.94 -1.50 8.54
CA GLU A 87 9.71 -1.02 9.15
C GLU A 87 8.52 -1.88 8.72
N VAL A 88 7.64 -2.19 9.66
CA VAL A 88 6.38 -2.89 9.40
C VAL A 88 5.25 -2.00 9.90
N VAL A 89 4.39 -1.55 9.01
CA VAL A 89 3.28 -0.62 9.31
C VAL A 89 1.96 -1.27 8.97
N ILE A 90 0.98 -1.14 9.85
CA ILE A 90 -0.40 -1.57 9.56
C ILE A 90 -1.09 -0.45 8.77
N ASP A 91 -1.52 -0.77 7.55
CA ASP A 91 -2.26 0.13 6.67
C ASP A 91 -3.66 -0.43 6.37
N GLY A 92 -4.66 0.01 7.15
CA GLY A 92 -6.03 -0.50 7.02
C GLY A 92 -6.12 -1.99 7.37
N ASP A 93 -6.44 -2.81 6.37
CA ASP A 93 -6.49 -4.29 6.44
C ASP A 93 -5.15 -4.92 5.97
N ASN A 94 -4.15 -4.11 5.58
CA ASN A 94 -2.88 -4.54 4.99
C ASN A 94 -1.71 -4.30 5.95
N LEU A 95 -0.59 -5.01 5.73
CA LEU A 95 0.70 -4.75 6.35
C LEU A 95 1.69 -4.30 5.27
N VAL A 96 2.26 -3.11 5.43
CA VAL A 96 3.31 -2.59 4.55
C VAL A 96 4.65 -2.84 5.21
N ILE A 97 5.47 -3.69 4.59
CA ILE A 97 6.83 -3.98 5.01
C ILE A 97 7.77 -3.15 4.15
N THR A 98 8.72 -2.50 4.79
CA THR A 98 9.76 -1.69 4.16
C THR A 98 11.11 -2.23 4.64
N VAL A 99 11.94 -2.66 3.71
CA VAL A 99 13.26 -3.23 3.98
C VAL A 99 14.30 -2.42 3.21
N PRO A 100 15.29 -1.78 3.88
CA PRO A 100 16.40 -1.11 3.19
C PRO A 100 17.23 -2.10 2.38
N GLY A 101 17.73 -1.68 1.21
CA GLY A 101 18.53 -2.52 0.31
C GLY A 101 17.76 -3.03 -0.91
N ASN A 102 18.31 -4.05 -1.59
CA ASN A 102 17.78 -4.56 -2.86
C ASN A 102 17.19 -5.99 -2.75
N ASP A 103 17.00 -6.51 -1.54
CA ASP A 103 16.67 -7.91 -1.29
C ASP A 103 15.16 -8.16 -1.29
N GLY A 104 14.50 -7.85 -2.41
CA GLY A 104 13.04 -7.88 -2.49
C GLY A 104 12.42 -9.28 -2.37
N ASN A 105 13.18 -10.33 -2.71
CA ASN A 105 12.75 -11.71 -2.50
C ASN A 105 12.75 -12.10 -1.02
N GLU A 106 13.74 -11.64 -0.24
CA GLU A 106 13.76 -11.87 1.21
C GLU A 106 12.59 -11.15 1.87
N ALA A 107 12.32 -9.91 1.43
CA ALA A 107 11.21 -9.12 1.93
C ALA A 107 9.84 -9.78 1.68
N ARG A 108 9.70 -10.51 0.56
CA ARG A 108 8.48 -11.28 0.26
C ARG A 108 8.31 -12.48 1.18
N ASN A 109 9.40 -13.20 1.45
CA ASN A 109 9.39 -14.38 2.32
C ASN A 109 9.04 -14.03 3.78
N LEU A 110 9.26 -12.78 4.22
CA LEU A 110 8.81 -12.30 5.53
C LEU A 110 7.29 -12.39 5.73
N GLY A 111 6.52 -12.28 4.64
CA GLY A 111 5.06 -12.32 4.66
C GLY A 111 4.44 -13.72 4.64
N GLN A 112 5.26 -14.78 4.53
CA GLN A 112 4.75 -16.16 4.57
C GLN A 112 4.18 -16.48 5.96
N THR A 113 3.07 -17.20 6.03
CA THR A 113 2.50 -17.63 7.33
C THR A 113 3.47 -18.50 8.09
N ALA A 114 4.11 -19.41 7.37
CA ALA A 114 5.04 -20.39 7.88
C ALA A 114 4.45 -21.29 8.96
N ARG A 115 3.27 -21.84 8.68
CA ARG A 115 2.70 -22.91 9.49
C ARG A 115 3.45 -24.19 9.20
N LEU A 116 4.37 -24.54 10.11
CA LEU A 116 5.06 -25.82 10.06
C LEU A 116 4.21 -26.89 10.72
N PHE A 117 4.01 -28.00 10.03
CA PHE A 117 3.47 -29.23 10.60
C PHE A 117 4.40 -30.40 10.28
N ILE A 118 4.56 -31.29 11.24
CA ILE A 118 5.21 -32.58 11.04
C ILE A 118 4.11 -33.61 10.86
N ARG A 119 4.12 -34.32 9.72
CA ARG A 119 3.06 -35.23 9.29
C ARG A 119 3.66 -36.56 8.81
N PRO A 120 3.18 -37.72 9.27
CA PRO A 120 3.57 -39.01 8.71
C PRO A 120 3.20 -39.10 7.22
N VAL A 121 4.07 -39.70 6.40
CA VAL A 121 3.76 -39.96 4.98
C VAL A 121 3.01 -41.28 4.86
N ILE A 122 1.87 -41.25 4.17
CA ILE A 122 1.06 -42.42 3.86
C ILE A 122 1.50 -42.96 2.50
N GLY A 123 2.13 -44.13 2.51
CA GLY A 123 2.62 -44.78 1.29
C GLY A 123 3.93 -44.16 0.78
N GLN A 124 4.13 -44.20 -0.54
CA GLN A 124 5.32 -43.68 -1.20
C GLN A 124 5.00 -42.35 -1.92
N PRO A 125 5.96 -41.42 -2.02
CA PRO A 125 5.79 -40.21 -2.81
C PRO A 125 5.47 -40.56 -4.27
N ILE A 126 4.50 -39.87 -4.84
CA ILE A 126 3.98 -40.17 -6.17
C ILE A 126 4.60 -39.18 -7.15
N PRO A 127 5.39 -39.64 -8.16
CA PRO A 127 5.95 -38.75 -9.17
C PRO A 127 4.83 -38.10 -9.99
N ILE A 128 4.85 -36.78 -10.11
CA ILE A 128 3.82 -36.01 -10.83
C ILE A 128 3.79 -36.39 -12.31
N ASP A 129 4.95 -36.61 -12.93
CA ASP A 129 5.05 -37.03 -14.33
C ASP A 129 4.37 -38.37 -14.59
N ALA A 130 4.43 -39.31 -13.63
CA ALA A 130 3.76 -40.60 -13.75
C ALA A 130 2.23 -40.44 -13.75
N ILE A 131 1.69 -39.55 -12.91
CA ILE A 131 0.26 -39.24 -12.89
C ILE A 131 -0.15 -38.54 -14.19
N LYS A 132 0.62 -37.54 -14.64
CA LYS A 132 0.34 -36.82 -15.90
C LYS A 132 0.32 -37.78 -17.09
N GLN A 133 1.24 -38.74 -17.17
CA GLN A 133 1.27 -39.77 -18.20
C GLN A 133 0.06 -40.71 -18.13
N GLN A 134 -0.34 -41.15 -16.94
CA GLN A 134 -1.56 -41.97 -16.78
C GLN A 134 -2.82 -41.22 -17.21
N MET A 135 -2.94 -39.93 -16.87
CA MET A 135 -4.08 -39.10 -17.27
C MET A 135 -4.13 -38.89 -18.79
N GLN A 136 -2.97 -38.76 -19.44
CA GLN A 136 -2.87 -38.68 -20.90
C GLN A 136 -3.21 -40.02 -21.58
N ALA A 137 -2.77 -41.14 -21.02
CA ALA A 137 -3.09 -42.47 -21.53
C ALA A 137 -4.58 -42.86 -21.36
N ALA A 138 -5.23 -42.35 -20.31
CA ALA A 138 -6.66 -42.53 -20.07
C ALA A 138 -7.56 -41.69 -20.99
N ASN A 139 -6.99 -40.77 -21.79
CA ASN A 139 -7.73 -39.92 -22.73
C ASN A 139 -7.11 -39.97 -24.15
N PRO A 140 -7.35 -41.04 -24.94
CA PRO A 140 -6.68 -41.26 -26.24
C PRO A 140 -7.12 -40.32 -27.37
N GLY A 141 -7.96 -39.31 -27.10
CA GLY A 141 -8.56 -38.43 -28.11
C GLY A 141 -7.76 -37.18 -28.46
N GLY A 142 -6.58 -36.96 -27.86
CA GLY A 142 -5.71 -35.83 -28.18
C GLY A 142 -4.72 -36.18 -29.29
N VAL A 143 -4.98 -35.70 -30.51
CA VAL A 143 -4.06 -35.84 -31.66
C VAL A 143 -2.68 -35.24 -31.31
N PRO A 144 -1.57 -35.98 -31.43
CA PRO A 144 -0.23 -35.41 -31.28
C PRO A 144 0.17 -34.63 -32.54
N PRO A 145 0.89 -33.50 -32.43
CA PRO A 145 1.30 -32.72 -33.60
C PRO A 145 2.50 -33.39 -34.28
N GLY A 146 2.31 -33.81 -35.53
CA GLY A 146 3.37 -33.95 -36.53
C GLY A 146 4.23 -35.21 -36.47
N GLY A 147 3.92 -36.18 -37.33
CA GLY A 147 4.82 -37.28 -37.69
C GLY A 147 4.23 -38.11 -38.83
N ALA A 148 4.85 -38.06 -40.01
CA ALA A 148 4.36 -38.58 -41.29
C ALA A 148 4.05 -40.10 -41.28
N PRO A 149 3.10 -40.59 -42.10
CA PRO A 149 2.81 -42.01 -42.21
C PRO A 149 3.74 -42.72 -43.23
N ALA A 150 4.17 -43.93 -42.87
CA ALA A 150 4.87 -44.89 -43.73
C ALA A 150 3.90 -45.60 -44.71
N PRO A 151 4.38 -46.12 -45.86
CA PRO A 151 3.56 -46.48 -47.00
C PRO A 151 3.06 -47.94 -47.00
N GLY A 152 1.80 -48.15 -47.41
CA GLY A 152 1.33 -49.46 -47.89
C GLY A 152 -0.01 -49.93 -47.32
N ALA A 153 -1.12 -49.51 -47.94
CA ALA A 153 -2.36 -50.30 -48.03
C ALA A 153 -3.26 -49.76 -49.17
N PRO A 154 -4.04 -50.62 -49.86
CA PRO A 154 -4.65 -50.32 -51.17
C PRO A 154 -5.99 -49.55 -51.09
N PRO A 155 -6.43 -48.89 -52.18
CA PRO A 155 -7.58 -47.98 -52.15
C PRO A 155 -8.92 -48.72 -52.32
N ALA A 156 -9.95 -48.20 -51.65
CA ALA A 156 -11.36 -48.52 -51.91
C ALA A 156 -12.05 -47.36 -52.67
N PRO A 157 -13.12 -47.62 -53.46
CA PRO A 157 -13.43 -46.84 -54.66
C PRO A 157 -14.18 -45.52 -54.42
N ALA A 158 -13.94 -44.57 -55.32
CA ALA A 158 -14.51 -43.22 -55.35
C ALA A 158 -15.99 -43.19 -55.79
N ALA A 159 -16.74 -42.24 -55.21
CA ALA A 159 -18.02 -41.74 -55.75
C ALA A 159 -17.82 -40.34 -56.38
N PRO A 160 -18.62 -39.94 -57.39
CA PRO A 160 -18.28 -38.86 -58.32
C PRO A 160 -18.60 -37.44 -57.83
N PRO A 161 -18.07 -36.39 -58.50
CA PRO A 161 -18.02 -35.02 -57.98
C PRO A 161 -19.21 -34.17 -58.43
N ALA A 162 -19.52 -33.12 -57.67
CA ALA A 162 -20.29 -31.96 -58.13
C ALA A 162 -19.60 -30.64 -57.71
N ALA A 163 -19.79 -29.64 -58.56
CA ALA A 163 -18.95 -28.48 -58.88
C ALA A 163 -18.79 -27.36 -57.81
N PRO A 164 -17.86 -26.40 -58.04
CA PRO A 164 -17.31 -25.47 -57.04
C PRO A 164 -17.82 -24.01 -57.16
N GLU A 165 -17.30 -23.18 -56.23
CA GLU A 165 -17.13 -21.69 -56.20
C GLU A 165 -17.96 -20.89 -55.16
N PRO A 166 -17.49 -19.70 -54.71
CA PRO A 166 -16.13 -19.12 -54.78
C PRO A 166 -15.61 -18.54 -53.44
N ALA A 167 -14.28 -18.42 -53.38
CA ALA A 167 -13.52 -17.73 -52.33
C ALA A 167 -13.50 -16.20 -52.53
N ASN A 168 -13.47 -15.45 -51.42
CA ASN A 168 -13.16 -14.02 -51.43
C ASN A 168 -11.93 -13.73 -50.53
N PRO A 169 -11.13 -12.70 -50.84
CA PRO A 169 -9.68 -12.74 -50.66
C PRO A 169 -9.17 -12.05 -49.39
N ALA A 170 -7.93 -12.39 -49.04
CA ALA A 170 -7.14 -11.85 -47.94
C ALA A 170 -6.92 -10.33 -48.03
N ALA A 171 -6.96 -9.66 -46.88
CA ALA A 171 -6.60 -8.26 -46.71
C ALA A 171 -5.06 -8.09 -46.66
N PRO A 172 -4.47 -7.05 -47.28
CA PRO A 172 -3.03 -6.84 -47.34
C PRO A 172 -2.45 -6.07 -46.15
N ALA A 173 -1.15 -6.26 -45.93
CA ALA A 173 -0.34 -5.64 -44.87
C ALA A 173 -0.19 -4.10 -45.02
N PRO A 174 0.00 -3.35 -43.91
CA PRO A 174 0.06 -1.90 -43.94
C PRO A 174 1.44 -1.33 -44.33
N GLN A 175 1.44 -0.32 -45.20
CA GLN A 175 2.57 0.57 -45.49
C GLN A 175 2.33 1.98 -44.91
N PRO A 176 3.39 2.76 -44.59
CA PRO A 176 3.31 4.01 -43.84
C PRO A 176 3.05 5.23 -44.73
N ARG A 177 2.24 6.19 -44.25
CA ARG A 177 2.16 7.57 -44.78
C ARG A 177 2.03 8.63 -43.67
N PRO A 178 2.42 9.89 -43.94
CA PRO A 178 2.75 10.89 -42.93
C PRO A 178 1.71 12.06 -42.79
N TYR A 179 1.49 12.52 -41.53
CA TYR A 179 0.85 13.78 -41.05
C TYR A 179 -0.65 14.05 -41.37
N PRO A 180 -1.40 14.95 -40.68
CA PRO A 180 -1.13 15.81 -39.50
C PRO A 180 -2.21 15.73 -38.36
N ALA A 181 -2.09 16.60 -37.34
CA ALA A 181 -2.87 16.69 -36.11
C ALA A 181 -4.39 16.93 -36.26
N GLU A 182 -5.19 16.31 -35.37
CA GLU A 182 -6.65 16.47 -35.28
C GLU A 182 -7.11 16.87 -33.84
N PRO A 183 -8.16 17.69 -33.67
CA PRO A 183 -8.57 18.27 -32.39
C PRO A 183 -9.53 17.38 -31.57
N ALA A 184 -9.75 17.75 -30.30
CA ALA A 184 -10.51 16.99 -29.31
C ALA A 184 -12.03 16.83 -29.61
N PRO A 185 -12.66 15.70 -29.23
CA PRO A 185 -14.09 15.48 -29.43
C PRO A 185 -14.98 16.01 -28.29
N SER A 186 -16.15 16.54 -28.68
CA SER A 186 -17.29 16.98 -27.84
C SER A 186 -18.20 15.80 -27.42
N PRO A 187 -18.99 15.93 -26.33
CA PRO A 187 -19.80 14.84 -25.77
C PRO A 187 -21.14 14.60 -26.50
N SER A 188 -21.54 13.32 -26.57
CA SER A 188 -22.80 12.80 -27.17
C SER A 188 -24.01 12.83 -26.21
N PRO A 189 -25.26 12.82 -26.72
CA PRO A 189 -26.48 13.10 -25.96
C PRO A 189 -27.14 11.86 -25.31
N THR A 190 -27.95 12.14 -24.28
CA THR A 190 -28.78 11.23 -23.46
C THR A 190 -29.95 10.59 -24.25
N PRO A 191 -30.33 9.31 -24.01
CA PRO A 191 -31.58 8.73 -24.51
C PRO A 191 -32.77 8.87 -23.52
N GLU A 192 -33.95 9.05 -24.11
CA GLU A 192 -35.30 9.24 -23.53
C GLU A 192 -35.95 7.91 -23.07
N PRO A 193 -36.91 7.90 -22.11
CA PRO A 193 -37.39 6.67 -21.47
C PRO A 193 -38.63 6.02 -22.13
N ALA A 194 -38.74 4.69 -21.97
CA ALA A 194 -39.84 3.83 -22.44
C ALA A 194 -40.95 3.61 -21.36
N PRO A 195 -42.18 3.19 -21.74
CA PRO A 195 -43.43 3.38 -20.97
C PRO A 195 -43.73 2.29 -19.92
N PRO A 196 -44.68 2.50 -18.99
CA PRO A 196 -44.93 1.56 -17.88
C PRO A 196 -45.81 0.37 -18.28
N ALA A 197 -45.48 -0.81 -17.77
CA ALA A 197 -46.26 -2.04 -17.88
C ALA A 197 -47.15 -2.28 -16.64
N ALA A 198 -48.28 -2.94 -16.87
CA ALA A 198 -49.39 -3.17 -15.97
C ALA A 198 -49.12 -4.17 -14.81
N GLU A 199 -49.81 -3.97 -13.68
CA GLU A 199 -50.06 -4.96 -12.61
C GLU A 199 -50.99 -6.10 -13.13
N PRO A 200 -50.87 -7.36 -12.63
CA PRO A 200 -51.52 -7.70 -11.36
C PRO A 200 -50.95 -8.89 -10.52
N ALA A 201 -51.50 -8.92 -9.29
CA ALA A 201 -51.89 -10.06 -8.46
C ALA A 201 -50.93 -10.63 -7.40
N ALA A 202 -51.43 -10.56 -6.16
CA ALA A 202 -50.86 -11.04 -4.92
C ALA A 202 -51.00 -12.56 -4.71
N GLY A 203 -50.05 -13.15 -3.97
CA GLY A 203 -50.30 -14.36 -3.18
C GLY A 203 -49.17 -15.38 -3.08
N ALA A 204 -48.18 -15.15 -2.21
CA ALA A 204 -47.44 -16.20 -1.47
C ALA A 204 -46.54 -15.58 -0.38
N PRO A 205 -46.47 -16.12 0.85
CA PRO A 205 -45.62 -15.57 1.91
C PRO A 205 -44.14 -15.89 1.66
N ALA A 206 -43.31 -14.85 1.69
CA ALA A 206 -41.86 -14.93 1.51
C ALA A 206 -41.16 -15.47 2.78
N ALA A 207 -40.17 -16.35 2.58
CA ALA A 207 -39.20 -16.74 3.61
C ALA A 207 -38.28 -15.54 3.95
N PRO A 208 -37.80 -15.41 5.21
CA PRO A 208 -36.98 -14.25 5.60
C PRO A 208 -35.57 -14.39 5.05
N GLY A 209 -35.16 -13.48 4.14
CA GLY A 209 -33.76 -13.31 3.77
C GLY A 209 -33.43 -12.92 2.32
N ALA A 210 -34.40 -12.85 1.40
CA ALA A 210 -34.11 -12.43 0.02
C ALA A 210 -34.08 -10.88 -0.12
N PRO A 211 -33.05 -10.28 -0.74
CA PRO A 211 -33.05 -8.87 -1.10
C PRO A 211 -34.18 -8.55 -2.08
N ALA A 212 -34.77 -7.36 -1.98
CA ALA A 212 -35.85 -6.92 -2.86
C ALA A 212 -35.42 -6.89 -4.36
N PRO A 213 -36.30 -7.25 -5.31
CA PRO A 213 -35.95 -7.23 -6.73
C PRO A 213 -35.71 -5.79 -7.20
N GLY A 214 -34.52 -5.51 -7.76
CA GLY A 214 -34.21 -4.22 -8.39
C GLY A 214 -32.98 -3.48 -7.85
N GLN A 215 -32.33 -3.98 -6.81
CA GLN A 215 -30.98 -3.51 -6.46
C GLN A 215 -29.93 -4.27 -7.29
N PRO A 216 -29.05 -3.58 -8.05
CA PRO A 216 -27.88 -4.26 -8.61
C PRO A 216 -27.11 -4.87 -7.44
N ALA A 217 -26.82 -6.17 -7.55
CA ALA A 217 -26.06 -6.88 -6.54
C ALA A 217 -24.76 -6.10 -6.28
N PRO A 218 -24.34 -5.90 -5.01
CA PRO A 218 -23.04 -5.34 -4.73
C PRO A 218 -21.98 -6.14 -5.49
N PRO A 219 -20.94 -5.50 -6.05
CA PRO A 219 -19.91 -6.21 -6.78
C PRO A 219 -19.40 -7.39 -5.94
N PRO A 220 -19.18 -8.58 -6.54
CA PRO A 220 -18.79 -9.77 -5.80
C PRO A 220 -17.56 -9.46 -4.95
N ASP A 221 -17.68 -9.64 -3.63
CA ASP A 221 -16.58 -9.39 -2.70
C ASP A 221 -15.47 -10.41 -2.98
N PRO A 222 -14.28 -9.98 -3.46
CA PRO A 222 -13.20 -10.89 -3.82
C PRO A 222 -12.78 -11.80 -2.66
N ARG A 223 -12.99 -11.37 -1.41
CA ARG A 223 -12.70 -12.17 -0.20
C ARG A 223 -13.62 -13.38 -0.05
N LYS A 224 -14.90 -13.24 -0.42
CA LYS A 224 -15.88 -14.32 -0.30
C LYS A 224 -15.66 -15.40 -1.34
N ASP A 225 -15.27 -15.02 -2.55
CA ASP A 225 -14.87 -15.96 -3.61
C ASP A 225 -13.64 -16.77 -3.18
N LEU A 226 -12.61 -16.07 -2.67
CA LEU A 226 -11.40 -16.72 -2.17
C LEU A 226 -11.70 -17.69 -1.01
N ALA A 227 -12.53 -17.30 -0.04
CA ALA A 227 -12.90 -18.16 1.08
C ALA A 227 -13.62 -19.44 0.60
N ALA A 228 -14.50 -19.32 -0.40
CA ALA A 228 -15.16 -20.48 -1.01
C ALA A 228 -14.15 -21.44 -1.69
N ARG A 229 -13.15 -20.89 -2.38
CA ARG A 229 -12.07 -21.68 -3.01
C ARG A 229 -11.20 -22.38 -1.97
N ILE A 230 -10.83 -21.70 -0.88
CA ILE A 230 -10.10 -22.30 0.24
C ILE A 230 -10.90 -23.46 0.85
N LYS A 231 -12.20 -23.26 1.05
CA LYS A 231 -13.09 -24.31 1.57
C LYS A 231 -13.12 -25.53 0.64
N PHE A 232 -13.23 -25.34 -0.66
CA PHE A 232 -13.17 -26.42 -1.65
C PHE A 232 -11.85 -27.21 -1.57
N GLU A 233 -10.71 -26.52 -1.50
CA GLU A 233 -9.40 -27.18 -1.36
C GLU A 233 -9.31 -28.00 -0.07
N LYS A 234 -9.83 -27.49 1.05
CA LYS A 234 -9.91 -28.25 2.31
C LYS A 234 -10.73 -29.52 2.16
N GLU A 235 -11.93 -29.40 1.61
CA GLU A 235 -12.85 -30.53 1.42
C GLU A 235 -12.24 -31.62 0.52
N LEU A 236 -11.50 -31.23 -0.52
CA LEU A 236 -10.86 -32.15 -1.45
C LEU A 236 -9.57 -32.75 -0.88
N ARG A 237 -8.59 -31.91 -0.50
CA ARG A 237 -7.22 -32.32 -0.14
C ARG A 237 -7.09 -32.83 1.28
N GLN A 238 -8.05 -32.51 2.15
CA GLN A 238 -8.04 -32.92 3.57
C GLN A 238 -9.19 -33.86 3.92
N SER A 239 -9.74 -34.55 2.92
CA SER A 239 -10.80 -35.54 3.12
C SER A 239 -10.28 -36.79 3.82
N THR A 240 -11.09 -37.36 4.70
CA THR A 240 -10.87 -38.70 5.27
C THR A 240 -11.36 -39.83 4.37
N ASN A 241 -12.03 -39.51 3.27
CA ASN A 241 -12.53 -40.49 2.31
C ASN A 241 -11.42 -40.87 1.31
N GLN A 242 -11.06 -42.16 1.27
CA GLN A 242 -9.98 -42.68 0.43
C GLN A 242 -10.18 -42.39 -1.06
N ASN A 243 -11.42 -42.41 -1.56
CA ASN A 243 -11.70 -42.13 -2.97
C ASN A 243 -11.48 -40.64 -3.29
N LEU A 244 -11.84 -39.76 -2.35
CA LEU A 244 -11.63 -38.32 -2.52
C LEU A 244 -10.14 -37.96 -2.46
N LEU A 245 -9.37 -38.63 -1.58
CA LEU A 245 -7.91 -38.50 -1.54
C LEU A 245 -7.26 -38.87 -2.87
N LEU A 246 -7.73 -39.93 -3.54
CA LEU A 246 -7.22 -40.30 -4.86
C LEU A 246 -7.53 -39.23 -5.92
N ILE A 247 -8.73 -38.65 -5.88
CA ILE A 247 -9.10 -37.53 -6.75
C ILE A 247 -8.23 -36.30 -6.45
N ALA A 248 -7.97 -36.02 -5.17
CA ALA A 248 -7.11 -34.93 -4.74
C ALA A 248 -5.67 -35.08 -5.27
N VAL A 249 -5.13 -36.31 -5.29
CA VAL A 249 -3.81 -36.59 -5.90
C VAL A 249 -3.81 -36.24 -7.40
N GLN A 250 -4.83 -36.66 -8.15
CA GLN A 250 -4.94 -36.34 -9.58
C GLN A 250 -5.12 -34.83 -9.81
N TYR A 251 -5.92 -34.18 -8.99
CA TYR A 251 -6.12 -32.73 -9.00
C TYR A 251 -4.80 -31.99 -8.78
N MET A 252 -4.06 -32.35 -7.72
CA MET A 252 -2.80 -31.70 -7.37
C MET A 252 -1.72 -31.88 -8.43
N ALA A 253 -1.71 -32.98 -9.18
CA ALA A 253 -0.77 -33.20 -10.28
C ALA A 253 -0.85 -32.12 -11.38
N THR A 254 -1.98 -31.41 -11.48
CA THR A 254 -2.16 -30.29 -12.41
C THR A 254 -1.95 -28.91 -11.77
N LYS A 255 -1.79 -28.86 -10.44
CA LYS A 255 -1.80 -27.62 -9.66
C LYS A 255 -0.50 -27.30 -8.93
N CYS A 256 0.44 -28.24 -8.82
CA CYS A 256 1.71 -27.99 -8.12
C CYS A 256 2.53 -26.81 -8.68
N ASP A 257 2.35 -26.45 -9.96
CA ASP A 257 3.05 -25.31 -10.56
C ASP A 257 2.35 -23.95 -10.32
N GLN A 258 1.23 -23.94 -9.59
CA GLN A 258 0.44 -22.74 -9.28
C GLN A 258 0.61 -22.37 -7.79
N PRO A 259 0.49 -21.09 -7.43
CA PRO A 259 0.49 -20.69 -6.02
C PRO A 259 -0.59 -21.46 -5.24
N ASP A 260 -0.19 -22.14 -4.15
CA ASP A 260 -1.11 -22.92 -3.34
C ASP A 260 -2.08 -21.99 -2.60
N ILE A 261 -3.37 -22.10 -2.91
CA ILE A 261 -4.40 -21.29 -2.27
C ILE A 261 -4.76 -21.78 -0.87
N LEU A 262 -4.45 -23.05 -0.55
CA LEU A 262 -4.62 -23.63 0.78
C LEU A 262 -3.49 -23.20 1.74
N ALA A 263 -2.41 -22.61 1.22
CA ALA A 263 -1.27 -22.17 2.00
C ALA A 263 -1.67 -21.36 3.24
N GLY A 264 -1.18 -21.80 4.41
CA GLY A 264 -1.46 -21.20 5.71
C GLY A 264 -2.88 -21.43 6.25
N ASN A 265 -3.72 -22.19 5.54
CA ASN A 265 -5.12 -22.43 5.91
C ASN A 265 -5.45 -23.90 6.20
N ASP A 266 -4.53 -24.85 6.02
CA ASP A 266 -4.78 -26.27 6.27
C ASP A 266 -5.12 -26.60 7.74
N ASP A 267 -5.96 -27.62 7.93
CA ASP A 267 -6.29 -28.17 9.25
C ASP A 267 -5.24 -29.21 9.68
N PRO A 268 -4.57 -29.03 10.85
CA PRO A 268 -3.61 -30.01 11.36
C PRO A 268 -4.24 -31.35 11.73
N ASN A 269 -5.54 -31.41 12.03
CA ASN A 269 -6.20 -32.62 12.52
C ASN A 269 -6.69 -33.55 11.41
N LEU A 270 -6.59 -33.11 10.16
CA LEU A 270 -7.03 -33.85 8.98
C LEU A 270 -5.81 -34.29 8.14
N PRO A 271 -5.96 -35.35 7.32
CA PRO A 271 -4.95 -35.71 6.33
C PRO A 271 -4.72 -34.56 5.34
N LEU A 272 -3.65 -34.66 4.54
CA LEU A 272 -3.32 -33.63 3.55
C LEU A 272 -2.69 -34.25 2.31
N VAL A 273 -3.19 -33.89 1.14
CA VAL A 273 -2.48 -34.09 -0.14
C VAL A 273 -1.72 -32.82 -0.49
N ALA A 274 -0.39 -32.92 -0.59
CA ALA A 274 0.50 -31.79 -0.78
C ALA A 274 1.57 -32.06 -1.84
N CYS A 275 1.99 -31.01 -2.54
CA CYS A 275 3.13 -31.07 -3.46
C CYS A 275 4.44 -30.93 -2.68
N SER A 276 5.51 -31.50 -3.22
CA SER A 276 6.87 -31.15 -2.81
C SER A 276 7.29 -29.78 -3.33
N GLN A 277 8.26 -29.18 -2.66
CA GLN A 277 8.82 -27.88 -3.02
C GLN A 277 9.52 -27.81 -4.39
N ASP A 278 9.97 -28.95 -4.94
CA ASP A 278 10.44 -29.03 -6.33
C ASP A 278 9.32 -29.26 -7.36
N HIS A 279 8.08 -29.36 -6.91
CA HIS A 279 6.91 -29.70 -7.73
C HIS A 279 7.08 -31.00 -8.53
N LYS A 280 7.87 -31.96 -8.02
CA LYS A 280 8.09 -33.27 -8.67
C LYS A 280 7.27 -34.39 -8.07
N TYR A 281 6.89 -34.28 -6.81
CA TYR A 281 6.21 -35.33 -6.07
C TYR A 281 4.95 -34.83 -5.40
N ILE A 282 3.98 -35.73 -5.28
CA ILE A 282 2.80 -35.55 -4.42
C ILE A 282 2.93 -36.51 -3.25
N TYR A 283 2.68 -35.97 -2.06
CA TYR A 283 2.63 -36.71 -0.82
C TYR A 283 1.19 -36.79 -0.33
N VAL A 284 0.82 -37.97 0.12
CA VAL A 284 -0.38 -38.17 0.94
C VAL A 284 0.10 -38.24 2.38
N LEU A 285 -0.40 -37.34 3.22
CA LEU A 285 0.06 -37.14 4.58
C LEU A 285 -1.07 -37.41 5.56
N ASP A 286 -0.73 -37.99 6.71
CA ASP A 286 -1.66 -38.12 7.82
C ASP A 286 -1.82 -36.78 8.57
N LYS A 287 -2.67 -36.77 9.60
CA LYS A 287 -2.80 -35.65 10.54
C LYS A 287 -1.45 -35.29 11.16
N SER A 288 -1.31 -34.02 11.52
CA SER A 288 -0.11 -33.51 12.16
C SER A 288 0.10 -34.15 13.53
N ILE A 289 1.35 -34.53 13.81
CA ILE A 289 1.80 -35.01 15.12
C ILE A 289 2.41 -33.90 15.96
N ILE A 290 3.06 -32.93 15.32
CA ILE A 290 3.73 -31.79 15.94
C ILE A 290 3.50 -30.55 15.08
N SER A 291 3.18 -29.44 15.73
CA SER A 291 2.99 -28.14 15.12
C SER A 291 4.17 -27.20 15.42
N GLY A 292 4.40 -26.22 14.55
CA GLY A 292 5.52 -25.29 14.65
C GLY A 292 5.53 -24.43 15.92
N ASP A 293 4.38 -24.21 16.56
CA ASP A 293 4.27 -23.53 17.86
C ASP A 293 4.92 -24.33 19.01
N GLN A 294 5.18 -25.62 18.80
CA GLN A 294 5.87 -26.49 19.75
C GLN A 294 7.41 -26.47 19.57
N ILE A 295 7.93 -25.69 18.62
CA ILE A 295 9.36 -25.42 18.48
C ILE A 295 9.80 -24.45 19.58
N LYS A 296 10.92 -24.77 20.21
CA LYS A 296 11.60 -23.94 21.21
C LYS A 296 12.63 -23.02 20.56
N ASP A 297 13.44 -23.56 19.67
CA ASP A 297 14.44 -22.79 18.91
C ASP A 297 14.72 -23.46 17.55
N ALA A 298 15.11 -22.65 16.58
CA ALA A 298 15.50 -23.06 15.25
C ALA A 298 16.76 -22.31 14.81
N THR A 299 17.76 -23.03 14.31
CA THR A 299 19.04 -22.48 13.85
C THR A 299 19.44 -23.12 12.53
N SER A 300 20.08 -22.36 11.64
CA SER A 300 20.71 -22.92 10.45
C SER A 300 22.18 -23.21 10.69
N GLY A 301 22.68 -24.27 10.04
CA GLY A 301 24.07 -24.69 10.16
C GLY A 301 24.50 -25.59 9.01
N LEU A 302 25.78 -25.97 9.02
CA LEU A 302 26.29 -27.04 8.19
C LEU A 302 26.23 -28.34 8.98
N ASP A 303 25.69 -29.39 8.39
CA ASP A 303 25.83 -30.72 8.94
C ASP A 303 27.29 -31.17 8.83
N ASN A 304 27.88 -31.56 9.95
CA ASN A 304 29.29 -31.96 10.04
C ASN A 304 29.61 -33.24 9.26
N GLN A 305 28.61 -34.07 8.95
CA GLN A 305 28.82 -35.32 8.22
C GLN A 305 28.71 -35.14 6.71
N SER A 306 27.65 -34.48 6.25
CA SER A 306 27.40 -34.30 4.81
C SER A 306 27.98 -33.01 4.23
N GLY A 307 28.32 -32.03 5.06
CA GLY A 307 28.66 -30.68 4.61
C GLY A 307 27.49 -29.93 3.97
N ALA A 308 26.26 -30.44 4.07
CA ALA A 308 25.06 -29.80 3.55
C ALA A 308 24.50 -28.78 4.54
N TYR A 309 23.84 -27.73 4.04
CA TYR A 309 23.10 -26.81 4.90
C TYR A 309 21.83 -27.48 5.42
N VAL A 310 21.61 -27.37 6.73
CA VAL A 310 20.46 -27.94 7.43
C VAL A 310 19.85 -26.91 8.37
N VAL A 311 18.60 -27.16 8.78
CA VAL A 311 17.94 -26.42 9.85
C VAL A 311 17.80 -27.33 11.06
N ASP A 312 18.53 -27.01 12.13
CA ASP A 312 18.43 -27.64 13.43
C ASP A 312 17.22 -27.09 14.19
N LEU A 313 16.37 -27.99 14.67
CA LEU A 313 15.22 -27.68 15.50
C LEU A 313 15.41 -28.25 16.90
N SER A 314 14.90 -27.52 17.89
CA SER A 314 14.69 -28.02 19.24
C SER A 314 13.23 -27.87 19.62
N PHE A 315 12.63 -28.92 20.16
CA PHE A 315 11.24 -28.94 20.61
C PHE A 315 11.12 -28.53 22.08
N LYS A 316 9.94 -28.04 22.45
CA LYS A 316 9.51 -27.93 23.86
C LYS A 316 9.32 -29.32 24.46
N ASP A 317 9.40 -29.44 25.78
CA ASP A 317 9.49 -30.72 26.50
C ASP A 317 8.42 -31.74 26.09
N GLN A 318 7.15 -31.32 25.99
CA GLN A 318 6.05 -32.22 25.59
C GLN A 318 6.23 -32.76 24.16
N ALA A 319 6.57 -31.89 23.20
CA ALA A 319 6.79 -32.28 21.81
C ALA A 319 8.08 -33.08 21.62
N ALA A 320 9.10 -32.84 22.46
CA ALA A 320 10.32 -33.65 22.48
C ALA A 320 10.03 -35.11 22.84
N THR A 321 9.15 -35.36 23.83
CA THR A 321 8.70 -36.71 24.18
C THR A 321 7.87 -37.33 23.06
N THR A 322 6.87 -36.60 22.53
CA THR A 322 6.06 -37.09 21.41
C THR A 322 6.91 -37.46 20.19
N TRP A 323 7.93 -36.66 19.87
CA TRP A 323 8.85 -36.95 18.77
C TRP A 323 9.71 -38.19 19.01
N ALA A 324 10.22 -38.36 20.23
CA ALA A 324 11.01 -39.53 20.59
C ALA A 324 10.19 -40.82 20.51
N ASP A 325 8.98 -40.83 21.06
CA ASP A 325 8.07 -41.99 21.04
C ASP A 325 7.64 -42.33 19.61
N PHE A 326 7.30 -41.32 18.81
CA PHE A 326 6.90 -41.49 17.43
C PHE A 326 8.04 -42.06 16.57
N THR A 327 9.24 -41.49 16.68
CA THR A 327 10.40 -41.96 15.89
C THR A 327 10.84 -43.37 16.26
N ALA A 328 10.77 -43.74 17.54
CA ALA A 328 11.06 -45.11 17.98
C ALA A 328 10.08 -46.15 17.42
N ALA A 329 8.79 -45.79 17.28
CA ALA A 329 7.77 -46.69 16.78
C ALA A 329 7.71 -46.78 15.24
N ASN A 330 8.29 -45.82 14.52
CA ASN A 330 8.10 -45.66 13.07
C ASN A 330 9.41 -45.70 12.27
N ILE A 331 10.42 -46.43 12.75
CA ILE A 331 11.70 -46.63 12.04
C ILE A 331 11.45 -47.25 10.66
N GLY A 332 12.12 -46.70 9.64
CA GLY A 332 11.98 -47.12 8.23
C GLY A 332 10.84 -46.42 7.47
N THR A 333 10.01 -45.62 8.14
CA THR A 333 8.95 -44.84 7.48
C THR A 333 9.40 -43.41 7.15
N GLN A 334 8.68 -42.73 6.24
CA GLN A 334 8.90 -41.32 5.94
C GLN A 334 8.02 -40.41 6.78
N THR A 335 8.60 -39.30 7.23
CA THR A 335 7.86 -38.23 7.91
C THR A 335 8.14 -36.90 7.22
N ALA A 336 7.08 -36.21 6.82
CA ALA A 336 7.16 -34.94 6.12
C ALA A 336 7.14 -33.75 7.07
N PHE A 337 7.98 -32.77 6.76
CA PHE A 337 7.91 -31.41 7.28
C PHE A 337 7.19 -30.57 6.24
N THR A 338 5.96 -30.18 6.55
CA THR A 338 5.16 -29.31 5.67
C THR A 338 5.18 -27.88 6.15
N LEU A 339 5.38 -26.93 5.25
CA LEU A 339 5.27 -25.51 5.50
C LEU A 339 4.18 -24.94 4.62
N ASP A 340 3.12 -24.37 5.23
CA ASP A 340 2.02 -23.76 4.49
C ASP A 340 1.42 -24.68 3.39
N SER A 341 1.11 -25.93 3.74
CA SER A 341 0.57 -26.96 2.83
C SER A 341 1.52 -27.51 1.74
N GLU A 342 2.80 -27.16 1.79
CA GLU A 342 3.84 -27.67 0.87
C GLU A 342 4.88 -28.53 1.61
N VAL A 343 5.35 -29.62 1.01
CA VAL A 343 6.35 -30.52 1.61
C VAL A 343 7.75 -29.96 1.34
N VAL A 344 8.39 -29.43 2.39
CA VAL A 344 9.77 -28.93 2.34
C VAL A 344 10.77 -30.09 2.34
N SER A 345 10.52 -31.09 3.18
CA SER A 345 11.33 -32.31 3.23
C SER A 345 10.53 -33.50 3.76
N ALA A 346 10.88 -34.71 3.34
CA ALA A 346 10.26 -35.96 3.82
C ALA A 346 11.30 -37.07 4.05
N PRO A 347 12.22 -36.89 5.02
CA PRO A 347 13.24 -37.88 5.31
C PRO A 347 12.65 -39.19 5.86
N GLN A 348 13.40 -40.28 5.68
CA GLN A 348 13.13 -41.55 6.35
C GLN A 348 13.69 -41.54 7.78
N ILE A 349 12.92 -42.07 8.73
CA ILE A 349 13.36 -42.27 10.10
C ILE A 349 14.34 -43.45 10.13
N ARG A 350 15.61 -43.17 10.42
CA ARG A 350 16.67 -44.20 10.46
C ARG A 350 16.86 -44.82 11.83
N GLU A 351 16.64 -44.03 12.87
CA GLU A 351 16.78 -44.42 14.27
C GLU A 351 15.82 -43.61 15.14
N ALA A 352 15.62 -44.03 16.38
CA ALA A 352 14.89 -43.25 17.36
C ALA A 352 15.66 -41.95 17.68
N ILE A 353 14.96 -40.83 17.78
CA ILE A 353 15.57 -39.51 18.03
C ILE A 353 15.18 -39.01 19.42
N PRO A 354 15.86 -39.46 20.49
CA PRO A 354 15.62 -38.97 21.84
C PRO A 354 16.18 -37.55 22.02
N GLY A 355 15.66 -36.81 23.01
CA GLY A 355 16.21 -35.51 23.41
C GLY A 355 15.69 -34.30 22.65
N GLY A 356 14.67 -34.47 21.79
CA GLY A 356 13.89 -33.35 21.25
C GLY A 356 14.62 -32.45 20.25
N ARG A 357 15.76 -32.89 19.71
CA ARG A 357 16.49 -32.19 18.64
C ARG A 357 16.30 -32.96 17.34
N THR A 358 16.01 -32.25 16.26
CA THR A 358 15.87 -32.85 14.93
C THR A 358 16.43 -31.93 13.87
N GLN A 359 16.72 -32.46 12.69
CA GLN A 359 17.26 -31.71 11.57
C GLN A 359 16.34 -31.80 10.37
N ILE A 360 16.09 -30.66 9.74
CA ILE A 360 15.44 -30.56 8.43
C ILE A 360 16.55 -30.41 7.40
N SER A 361 16.70 -31.43 6.56
CA SER A 361 17.57 -31.39 5.38
C SER A 361 16.82 -30.80 4.18
N GLY A 362 17.51 -29.98 3.38
CA GLY A 362 16.94 -29.51 2.12
C GLY A 362 16.66 -30.65 1.16
N GLY A 363 15.53 -30.59 0.46
CA GLY A 363 15.18 -31.52 -0.61
C GLY A 363 16.01 -31.26 -1.88
N ASN A 364 15.35 -31.29 -3.03
CA ASN A 364 15.92 -30.77 -4.27
C ASN A 364 15.22 -29.43 -4.57
N PRO A 365 15.92 -28.31 -4.85
CA PRO A 365 17.35 -28.13 -4.64
C PRO A 365 17.73 -28.21 -3.15
N PRO A 366 18.98 -28.60 -2.83
CA PRO A 366 19.46 -28.61 -1.45
C PRO A 366 19.45 -27.19 -0.87
N PHE A 367 19.39 -27.07 0.45
CA PHE A 367 19.45 -25.76 1.09
C PHE A 367 20.78 -25.07 0.81
N THR A 368 20.69 -23.76 0.59
CA THR A 368 21.84 -22.85 0.60
C THR A 368 21.97 -22.25 2.00
N ALA A 369 23.08 -21.55 2.25
CA ALA A 369 23.24 -20.79 3.50
C ALA A 369 22.05 -19.86 3.75
N ASP A 370 21.61 -19.16 2.71
CA ASP A 370 20.54 -18.17 2.80
C ASP A 370 19.17 -18.83 2.97
N SER A 371 18.85 -19.87 2.20
CA SER A 371 17.53 -20.52 2.32
C SER A 371 17.36 -21.26 3.66
N ALA A 372 18.42 -21.91 4.16
CA ALA A 372 18.41 -22.50 5.50
C ALA A 372 18.26 -21.41 6.58
N LYS A 373 18.99 -20.30 6.47
CA LYS A 373 18.90 -19.17 7.41
C LYS A 373 17.50 -18.56 7.42
N GLN A 374 16.91 -18.35 6.24
CA GLN A 374 15.55 -17.83 6.11
C GLN A 374 14.52 -18.77 6.74
N LEU A 375 14.59 -20.07 6.44
CA LEU A 375 13.68 -21.06 7.04
C LEU A 375 13.85 -21.12 8.57
N ALA A 376 15.08 -21.19 9.08
CA ALA A 376 15.34 -21.18 10.52
C ALA A 376 14.78 -19.92 11.20
N ASN A 377 15.00 -18.75 10.59
CA ASN A 377 14.49 -17.47 11.08
C ASN A 377 12.96 -17.45 11.16
N VAL A 378 12.32 -17.95 10.11
CA VAL A 378 10.86 -18.05 10.01
C VAL A 378 10.28 -19.00 11.07
N LEU A 379 10.91 -20.16 11.30
CA LEU A 379 10.49 -21.14 12.31
C LEU A 379 10.74 -20.66 13.75
N LYS A 380 11.83 -19.92 13.98
CA LYS A 380 12.22 -19.42 15.32
C LYS A 380 11.21 -18.44 15.92
N TYR A 381 10.65 -17.56 15.10
CA TYR A 381 9.71 -16.52 15.55
C TYR A 381 8.24 -16.94 15.46
N GLY A 382 7.96 -18.17 15.03
CA GLY A 382 6.62 -18.74 14.98
C GLY A 382 5.80 -18.31 13.76
N SER A 383 4.62 -18.92 13.60
CA SER A 383 3.72 -18.70 12.47
C SER A 383 2.84 -17.46 12.62
N LEU A 384 2.46 -16.83 11.51
CA LEU A 384 1.54 -15.70 11.53
C LEU A 384 0.10 -16.13 11.87
N PRO A 385 -0.66 -15.31 12.63
CA PRO A 385 -2.06 -15.59 12.96
C PRO A 385 -3.00 -15.46 11.75
N LEU A 386 -2.55 -14.76 10.70
CA LEU A 386 -3.28 -14.50 9.46
C LEU A 386 -2.45 -14.96 8.27
N SER A 387 -3.13 -15.42 7.21
CA SER A 387 -2.47 -15.61 5.90
C SER A 387 -2.36 -14.29 5.16
N PHE A 388 -1.33 -14.12 4.36
CA PHE A 388 -1.09 -12.88 3.62
C PHE A 388 -0.91 -13.17 2.14
N GLU A 389 -1.54 -12.33 1.33
CA GLU A 389 -1.21 -12.24 -0.08
C GLU A 389 -0.15 -11.17 -0.28
N SER A 390 0.99 -11.54 -0.87
CA SER A 390 1.98 -10.56 -1.28
C SER A 390 1.48 -9.82 -2.52
N SER A 391 1.30 -8.51 -2.42
CA SER A 391 1.23 -7.64 -3.60
C SER A 391 2.63 -7.47 -4.21
N GLU A 392 2.71 -6.97 -5.44
CA GLU A 392 3.96 -6.75 -6.15
C GLU A 392 4.96 -5.93 -5.31
N ALA A 393 6.21 -6.40 -5.25
CA ALA A 393 7.26 -5.78 -4.45
C ALA A 393 7.91 -4.65 -5.26
N GLU A 394 7.79 -3.42 -4.78
CA GLU A 394 8.43 -2.27 -5.40
C GLU A 394 9.84 -2.11 -4.82
N THR A 395 10.86 -2.32 -5.66
CA THR A 395 12.25 -2.13 -5.26
C THR A 395 12.80 -0.88 -5.92
N VAL A 396 13.23 0.09 -5.10
CA VAL A 396 13.81 1.35 -5.55
C VAL A 396 15.26 1.42 -5.12
N SER A 397 16.16 1.76 -6.04
CA SER A 397 17.58 1.90 -5.73
C SER A 397 17.87 3.21 -4.97
N ALA A 398 18.81 3.16 -4.03
CA ALA A 398 19.22 4.33 -3.24
C ALA A 398 19.74 5.49 -4.09
N THR A 399 20.38 5.18 -5.23
CA THR A 399 20.92 6.19 -6.16
C THR A 399 19.82 6.98 -6.86
N LEU A 400 18.76 6.29 -7.31
CA LEU A 400 17.62 6.93 -7.95
C LEU A 400 16.84 7.80 -6.95
N GLY A 401 16.70 7.31 -5.72
CA GLY A 401 16.00 8.04 -4.68
C GLY A 401 16.68 9.34 -4.27
N LEU A 402 18.00 9.32 -4.05
CA LEU A 402 18.76 10.52 -3.71
C LEU A 402 18.79 11.55 -4.85
N ALA A 403 18.88 11.08 -6.10
CA ALA A 403 18.78 11.96 -7.28
C ALA A 403 17.41 12.64 -7.34
N SER A 404 16.33 11.90 -7.10
CA SER A 404 14.95 12.41 -7.10
C SER A 404 14.70 13.39 -5.95
N LEU A 405 15.22 13.09 -4.74
CA LEU A 405 15.19 13.99 -3.60
C LEU A 405 15.86 15.32 -3.94
N ARG A 406 17.07 15.27 -4.51
CA ARG A 406 17.82 16.48 -4.88
C ARG A 406 17.09 17.28 -5.95
N ALA A 407 16.55 16.62 -6.97
CA ALA A 407 15.75 17.27 -8.01
C ALA A 407 14.50 17.93 -7.43
N GLY A 408 13.77 17.25 -6.53
CA GLY A 408 12.60 17.77 -5.84
C GLY A 408 12.91 18.99 -4.97
N LEU A 409 14.00 18.94 -4.18
CA LEU A 409 14.44 20.10 -3.37
C LEU A 409 14.86 21.29 -4.23
N ILE A 410 15.55 21.06 -5.35
CA ILE A 410 15.92 22.13 -6.29
C ILE A 410 14.67 22.75 -6.92
N ALA A 411 13.72 21.92 -7.38
CA ALA A 411 12.46 22.39 -7.95
C ALA A 411 11.64 23.20 -6.92
N GLY A 412 11.54 22.71 -5.69
CA GLY A 412 10.89 23.42 -4.58
C GLY A 412 11.57 24.75 -4.24
N ALA A 413 12.91 24.79 -4.21
CA ALA A 413 13.66 26.02 -3.95
C ALA A 413 13.47 27.06 -5.07
N ILE A 414 13.48 26.63 -6.35
CA ILE A 414 13.19 27.51 -7.49
C ILE A 414 11.76 28.05 -7.40
N GLY A 415 10.78 27.18 -7.13
CA GLY A 415 9.37 27.58 -6.96
C GLY A 415 9.19 28.59 -5.84
N LEU A 416 9.77 28.33 -4.66
CA LEU A 416 9.78 29.25 -3.52
C LEU A 416 10.39 30.60 -3.91
N ALA A 417 11.55 30.61 -4.58
CA ALA A 417 12.24 31.82 -4.99
C ALA A 417 11.38 32.65 -5.97
N LEU A 418 10.74 32.00 -6.96
CA LEU A 418 9.86 32.68 -7.92
C LEU A 418 8.63 33.30 -7.24
N VAL A 419 7.99 32.56 -6.33
CA VAL A 419 6.83 33.06 -5.56
C VAL A 419 7.21 34.24 -4.67
N LEU A 420 8.35 34.15 -3.97
CA LEU A 420 8.85 35.24 -3.14
C LEU A 420 9.26 36.45 -3.97
N LEU A 421 9.93 36.24 -5.11
CA LEU A 421 10.31 37.32 -6.02
C LEU A 421 9.08 38.03 -6.57
N TYR A 422 8.09 37.28 -7.07
CA TYR A 422 6.83 37.86 -7.54
C TYR A 422 6.13 38.66 -6.44
N SER A 423 6.03 38.07 -5.23
CA SER A 423 5.40 38.72 -4.08
C SER A 423 6.15 39.99 -3.65
N LEU A 424 7.47 39.98 -3.70
CA LEU A 424 8.31 41.14 -3.37
C LEU A 424 8.18 42.25 -4.41
N LEU A 425 8.18 41.91 -5.71
CA LEU A 425 8.04 42.90 -6.78
C LEU A 425 6.65 43.54 -6.79
N TYR A 426 5.61 42.71 -6.62
CA TYR A 426 4.21 43.18 -6.71
C TYR A 426 3.72 43.82 -5.40
N TYR A 427 4.05 43.25 -4.23
CA TYR A 427 3.55 43.69 -2.92
C TYR A 427 4.61 44.39 -2.04
N ARG A 428 5.87 44.50 -2.48
CA ARG A 428 6.96 45.21 -1.78
C ARG A 428 7.11 44.80 -0.31
N VAL A 429 6.93 45.73 0.64
CA VAL A 429 7.06 45.46 2.08
C VAL A 429 6.08 44.38 2.56
N LEU A 430 4.89 44.27 1.95
CA LEU A 430 3.96 43.18 2.27
C LEU A 430 4.49 41.82 1.77
N GLY A 431 5.26 41.80 0.69
CA GLY A 431 5.98 40.61 0.21
C GLY A 431 7.05 40.13 1.19
N LEU A 432 7.70 41.03 1.94
CA LEU A 432 8.63 40.64 3.01
C LEU A 432 7.90 39.97 4.18
N LEU A 433 6.70 40.44 4.53
CA LEU A 433 5.87 39.81 5.55
C LEU A 433 5.38 38.41 5.11
N THR A 434 5.08 38.25 3.82
CA THR A 434 4.83 36.94 3.22
C THR A 434 6.03 36.01 3.38
N ALA A 435 7.25 36.48 3.08
CA ALA A 435 8.45 35.68 3.24
C ALA A 435 8.65 35.19 4.70
N LEU A 436 8.49 36.09 5.67
CA LEU A 436 8.60 35.74 7.09
C LEU A 436 7.53 34.71 7.51
N SER A 437 6.30 34.88 7.03
CA SER A 437 5.20 33.95 7.32
C SER A 437 5.43 32.58 6.69
N LEU A 438 6.01 32.53 5.49
CA LEU A 438 6.33 31.30 4.78
C LEU A 438 7.48 30.53 5.46
N VAL A 439 8.50 31.24 5.96
CA VAL A 439 9.57 30.66 6.78
C VAL A 439 9.02 30.11 8.10
N ALA A 440 8.13 30.85 8.77
CA ALA A 440 7.48 30.40 9.99
C ALA A 440 6.62 29.13 9.76
N SER A 441 5.88 29.09 8.64
CA SER A 441 5.15 27.90 8.19
C SER A 441 6.08 26.72 7.97
N GLY A 442 7.14 26.90 7.18
CA GLY A 442 8.13 25.85 6.89
C GLY A 442 8.79 25.30 8.15
N ALA A 443 9.16 26.18 9.11
CA ALA A 443 9.73 25.76 10.39
C ALA A 443 8.74 24.91 11.21
N MET A 444 7.45 25.25 11.19
CA MET A 444 6.40 24.50 11.88
C MET A 444 6.12 23.16 11.21
N VAL A 445 5.98 23.14 9.88
CA VAL A 445 5.82 21.90 9.08
C VAL A 445 6.99 20.95 9.33
N PHE A 446 8.23 21.45 9.26
CA PHE A 446 9.42 20.65 9.49
C PHE A 446 9.44 20.02 10.88
N GLY A 447 9.17 20.79 11.93
CA GLY A 447 9.10 20.28 13.30
C GLY A 447 8.02 19.21 13.47
N ILE A 448 6.84 19.42 12.89
CA ILE A 448 5.74 18.45 12.95
C ILE A 448 6.09 17.17 12.20
N LEU A 449 6.70 17.24 11.01
CA LEU A 449 7.14 16.04 10.28
C LEU A 449 8.13 15.19 11.07
N VAL A 450 9.07 15.82 11.77
CA VAL A 450 10.02 15.11 12.65
C VAL A 450 9.29 14.41 13.79
N LEU A 451 8.30 15.06 14.41
CA LEU A 451 7.49 14.43 15.47
C LEU A 451 6.64 13.29 14.92
N LEU A 452 5.98 13.48 13.79
CA LEU A 452 5.14 12.44 13.17
C LEU A 452 5.97 11.21 12.78
N GLY A 453 7.19 11.41 12.27
CA GLY A 453 8.11 10.30 11.99
C GLY A 453 8.47 9.47 13.22
N ARG A 454 8.40 10.04 14.42
CA ARG A 454 8.71 9.32 15.66
C ARG A 454 7.49 8.68 16.29
N TYR A 455 6.35 9.38 16.36
CA TYR A 455 5.18 8.91 17.10
C TYR A 455 4.30 7.96 16.29
N ILE A 456 4.13 8.22 14.99
CA ILE A 456 3.26 7.44 14.11
C ILE A 456 4.05 6.73 13.01
N ASN A 457 5.37 6.73 13.10
CA ASN A 457 6.30 6.24 12.08
C ASN A 457 6.02 6.77 10.67
N TYR A 458 5.66 8.05 10.57
CA TYR A 458 5.48 8.67 9.26
C TYR A 458 6.82 8.81 8.52
N THR A 459 6.93 8.25 7.32
CA THR A 459 8.10 8.43 6.44
C THR A 459 7.79 9.43 5.34
N LEU A 460 8.64 10.45 5.19
CA LEU A 460 8.56 11.41 4.09
C LEU A 460 9.09 10.77 2.81
N ASP A 461 8.23 10.51 1.83
CA ASP A 461 8.58 9.96 0.52
C ASP A 461 8.58 11.03 -0.58
N LEU A 462 8.87 10.64 -1.83
CA LEU A 462 8.92 11.58 -2.96
C LEU A 462 7.55 12.23 -3.22
N ALA A 463 6.48 11.45 -3.09
CA ALA A 463 5.11 11.92 -3.22
C ALA A 463 4.76 12.92 -2.10
N GLY A 464 5.17 12.66 -0.87
CA GLY A 464 5.07 13.59 0.25
C GLY A 464 5.83 14.90 0.01
N ILE A 465 7.03 14.85 -0.58
CA ILE A 465 7.76 16.07 -0.98
C ILE A 465 6.96 16.88 -2.00
N ALA A 466 6.33 16.24 -2.99
CA ALA A 466 5.46 16.95 -3.93
C ALA A 466 4.27 17.62 -3.22
N GLY A 467 3.65 16.96 -2.25
CA GLY A 467 2.60 17.55 -1.42
C GLY A 467 3.08 18.76 -0.61
N LEU A 468 4.31 18.74 -0.09
CA LEU A 468 4.94 19.91 0.55
C LEU A 468 5.16 21.07 -0.42
N ILE A 469 5.63 20.79 -1.65
CA ILE A 469 5.85 21.81 -2.69
C ILE A 469 4.52 22.46 -3.07
N ILE A 470 3.46 21.67 -3.27
CA ILE A 470 2.12 22.20 -3.52
C ILE A 470 1.64 23.04 -2.33
N GLY A 471 1.87 22.57 -1.10
CA GLY A 471 1.54 23.27 0.14
C GLY A 471 2.18 24.66 0.25
N ILE A 472 3.41 24.85 -0.24
CA ILE A 472 4.07 26.16 -0.30
C ILE A 472 3.29 27.10 -1.23
N GLY A 473 2.86 26.60 -2.40
CA GLY A 473 2.09 27.37 -3.38
C GLY A 473 0.71 27.76 -2.85
N THR A 474 -0.03 26.83 -2.23
CA THR A 474 -1.34 27.11 -1.65
C THR A 474 -1.25 28.08 -0.48
N THR A 475 -0.20 27.97 0.36
CA THR A 475 0.08 28.95 1.43
C THR A 475 0.29 30.36 0.87
N ALA A 476 1.01 30.49 -0.25
CA ALA A 476 1.21 31.77 -0.91
C ALA A 476 -0.09 32.34 -1.50
N ASP A 477 -0.98 31.50 -2.03
CA ASP A 477 -2.29 31.90 -2.56
C ASP A 477 -3.17 32.54 -1.47
N SER A 478 -3.22 31.92 -0.28
CA SER A 478 -3.92 32.48 0.88
C SER A 478 -3.48 33.91 1.22
N PHE A 479 -2.20 34.22 1.04
CA PHE A 479 -1.67 35.57 1.26
C PHE A 479 -2.10 36.55 0.17
N VAL A 480 -2.05 36.12 -1.10
CA VAL A 480 -2.50 36.94 -2.24
C VAL A 480 -3.97 37.30 -2.10
N VAL A 481 -4.83 36.33 -1.76
CA VAL A 481 -6.26 36.58 -1.51
C VAL A 481 -6.44 37.63 -0.42
N PHE A 482 -5.69 37.55 0.68
CA PHE A 482 -5.77 38.54 1.75
C PHE A 482 -5.35 39.94 1.29
N PHE A 483 -4.26 40.06 0.52
CA PHE A 483 -3.76 41.35 0.03
C PHE A 483 -4.68 41.98 -1.01
N GLU A 484 -5.28 41.20 -1.89
CA GLU A 484 -6.25 41.72 -2.87
C GLU A 484 -7.51 42.24 -2.17
N ARG A 485 -8.01 41.58 -1.11
CA ARG A 485 -9.13 42.12 -0.34
C ARG A 485 -8.78 43.41 0.41
N ILE A 486 -7.53 43.56 0.87
CA ILE A 486 -7.05 44.84 1.41
C ILE A 486 -7.02 45.92 0.33
N LYS A 487 -6.60 45.59 -0.89
CA LYS A 487 -6.57 46.52 -2.02
C LYS A 487 -7.96 46.99 -2.42
N ASP A 488 -8.95 46.09 -2.43
CA ASP A 488 -10.35 46.46 -2.71
C ASP A 488 -10.88 47.49 -1.71
N GLU A 489 -10.61 47.29 -0.42
CA GLU A 489 -10.98 48.23 0.65
C GLU A 489 -10.32 49.61 0.46
N ILE A 490 -9.09 49.65 -0.03
CA ILE A 490 -8.36 50.90 -0.31
C ILE A 490 -8.89 51.57 -1.58
N ARG A 491 -9.31 50.80 -2.60
CA ARG A 491 -10.01 51.32 -3.80
C ARG A 491 -11.30 52.04 -3.43
N GLU A 492 -11.99 51.56 -2.38
CA GLU A 492 -13.16 52.22 -1.77
C GLU A 492 -12.79 53.47 -0.93
N GLY A 493 -11.53 53.89 -0.92
CA GLY A 493 -11.03 55.10 -0.27
C GLY A 493 -10.61 54.92 1.19
N ARG A 494 -10.59 53.70 1.72
CA ARG A 494 -10.20 53.47 3.12
C ARG A 494 -8.68 53.57 3.27
N SER A 495 -8.22 54.08 4.41
CA SER A 495 -6.78 54.09 4.72
C SER A 495 -6.28 52.68 5.00
N PHE A 496 -5.00 52.41 4.76
CA PHE A 496 -4.39 51.08 4.99
C PHE A 496 -4.66 50.53 6.40
N ARG A 497 -4.58 51.38 7.44
CA ARG A 497 -4.91 51.05 8.83
C ARG A 497 -6.35 50.59 9.03
N SER A 498 -7.29 51.16 8.28
CA SER A 498 -8.72 50.85 8.37
C SER A 498 -9.15 49.72 7.41
N ALA A 499 -8.42 49.56 6.31
CA ALA A 499 -8.65 48.54 5.30
C ALA A 499 -8.26 47.14 5.79
N VAL A 500 -7.16 46.98 6.53
CA VAL A 500 -6.66 45.66 6.96
C VAL A 500 -7.68 44.85 7.79
N PRO A 501 -8.29 45.38 8.87
CA PRO A 501 -9.26 44.62 9.66
C PRO A 501 -10.52 44.22 8.88
N ARG A 502 -10.94 45.07 7.94
CA ARG A 502 -12.14 44.82 7.11
C ARG A 502 -11.86 43.86 5.96
N GLY A 503 -10.71 44.02 5.30
CA GLY A 503 -10.19 43.07 4.32
C GLY A 503 -10.04 41.68 4.92
N TRP A 504 -9.54 41.58 6.16
CA TRP A 504 -9.46 40.31 6.90
C TRP A 504 -10.81 39.65 7.12
N ALA A 505 -11.83 40.42 7.52
CA ALA A 505 -13.17 39.89 7.78
C ALA A 505 -13.78 39.23 6.53
N ARG A 506 -13.46 39.75 5.33
CA ARG A 506 -13.81 39.15 4.03
C ARG A 506 -12.89 37.99 3.66
N ALA A 507 -11.59 38.22 3.67
CA ALA A 507 -10.58 37.25 3.23
C ALA A 507 -10.62 35.93 4.02
N ARG A 508 -10.81 35.99 5.35
CA ARG A 508 -10.83 34.78 6.20
C ARG A 508 -11.88 33.75 5.78
N LYS A 509 -13.03 34.19 5.24
CA LYS A 509 -14.08 33.28 4.76
C LYS A 509 -13.65 32.57 3.49
N THR A 510 -13.10 33.33 2.53
CA THR A 510 -12.60 32.80 1.25
C THR A 510 -11.43 31.84 1.45
N ILE A 511 -10.47 32.20 2.31
CA ILE A 511 -9.31 31.35 2.63
C ILE A 511 -9.77 30.05 3.29
N LEU A 512 -10.67 30.13 4.28
CA LEU A 512 -11.19 28.94 4.96
C LEU A 512 -11.98 28.04 3.99
N SER A 513 -12.81 28.61 3.11
CA SER A 513 -13.56 27.82 2.12
C SER A 513 -12.65 27.16 1.08
N GLY A 514 -11.62 27.87 0.59
CA GLY A 514 -10.68 27.34 -0.39
C GLY A 514 -9.87 26.17 0.20
N ASN A 515 -9.29 26.39 1.38
CA ASN A 515 -8.53 25.35 2.07
C ASN A 515 -9.40 24.18 2.54
N ALA A 516 -10.67 24.40 2.87
CA ALA A 516 -11.58 23.31 3.20
C ALA A 516 -11.79 22.35 2.01
N VAL A 517 -11.85 22.85 0.77
CA VAL A 517 -11.94 22.01 -0.43
C VAL A 517 -10.67 21.19 -0.63
N THR A 518 -9.50 21.83 -0.50
CA THR A 518 -8.20 21.13 -0.60
C THR A 518 -8.04 20.07 0.49
N PHE A 519 -8.46 20.38 1.73
CA PHE A 519 -8.44 19.44 2.83
C PHE A 519 -9.39 18.26 2.62
N LEU A 520 -10.61 18.51 2.11
CA LEU A 520 -11.56 17.46 1.78
C LEU A 520 -10.99 16.53 0.70
N ALA A 521 -10.38 17.09 -0.35
CA ALA A 521 -9.74 16.30 -1.41
C ALA A 521 -8.60 15.44 -0.84
N ALA A 522 -7.75 16.01 0.02
CA ALA A 522 -6.70 15.27 0.72
C ALA A 522 -7.27 14.15 1.61
N ALA A 523 -8.36 14.39 2.34
CA ALA A 523 -9.00 13.38 3.18
C ALA A 523 -9.56 12.22 2.34
N VAL A 524 -10.27 12.52 1.24
CA VAL A 524 -10.80 11.49 0.32
C VAL A 524 -9.66 10.66 -0.26
N LEU A 525 -8.59 11.30 -0.74
CA LEU A 525 -7.41 10.60 -1.25
C LEU A 525 -6.75 9.73 -0.17
N TYR A 526 -6.65 10.22 1.07
CA TYR A 526 -6.02 9.47 2.16
C TYR A 526 -6.77 8.18 2.53
N PHE A 527 -8.11 8.18 2.44
CA PHE A 527 -8.93 7.00 2.76
C PHE A 527 -9.06 6.01 1.59
N LEU A 528 -9.05 6.50 0.35
CA LEU A 528 -9.25 5.66 -0.83
C LEU A 528 -7.94 5.15 -1.45
N ALA A 529 -6.83 5.86 -1.26
CA ALA A 529 -5.56 5.50 -1.87
C ALA A 529 -4.69 4.62 -0.95
N VAL A 530 -3.74 3.92 -1.57
CA VAL A 530 -2.76 3.05 -0.93
C VAL A 530 -1.34 3.50 -1.31
N GLY A 531 -0.36 3.21 -0.45
CA GLY A 531 1.06 3.46 -0.76
C GLY A 531 1.42 4.95 -0.88
N GLN A 532 2.18 5.31 -1.91
CA GLN A 532 2.73 6.67 -2.10
C GLN A 532 1.67 7.76 -2.21
N VAL A 533 0.52 7.47 -2.84
CA VAL A 533 -0.57 8.45 -2.99
C VAL A 533 -1.17 8.83 -1.64
N LYS A 534 -1.16 7.89 -0.68
CA LYS A 534 -1.58 8.17 0.71
C LYS A 534 -0.59 9.08 1.44
N GLY A 535 0.71 8.92 1.20
CA GLY A 535 1.76 9.82 1.69
C GLY A 535 1.62 11.25 1.16
N PHE A 536 1.36 11.39 -0.15
CA PHE A 536 1.02 12.67 -0.78
C PHE A 536 -0.22 13.33 -0.14
N ALA A 537 -1.32 12.57 -0.03
CA ALA A 537 -2.57 13.08 0.55
C ALA A 537 -2.38 13.55 2.00
N PHE A 538 -1.61 12.80 2.80
CA PHE A 538 -1.31 13.16 4.17
C PHE A 538 -0.53 14.48 4.28
N THR A 539 0.54 14.65 3.50
CA THR A 539 1.32 15.90 3.50
C THR A 539 0.53 17.11 3.00
N LEU A 540 -0.29 16.92 1.96
CA LEU A 540 -1.18 17.97 1.46
C LEU A 540 -2.21 18.39 2.51
N GLY A 541 -2.83 17.41 3.20
CA GLY A 541 -3.77 17.68 4.28
C GLY A 541 -3.12 18.41 5.46
N LEU A 542 -1.93 17.97 5.87
CA LEU A 542 -1.15 18.59 6.94
C LEU A 542 -0.78 20.04 6.61
N THR A 543 -0.23 20.29 5.42
CA THR A 543 0.15 21.65 5.00
C THR A 543 -1.06 22.57 4.84
N THR A 544 -2.20 22.05 4.40
CA THR A 544 -3.46 22.81 4.31
C THR A 544 -3.98 23.24 5.68
N ILE A 545 -3.94 22.35 6.68
CA ILE A 545 -4.30 22.71 8.07
C ILE A 545 -3.33 23.78 8.60
N LEU A 546 -2.03 23.59 8.38
CA LEU A 546 -1.02 24.52 8.86
C LEU A 546 -1.08 25.88 8.17
N ASP A 547 -1.45 25.96 6.89
CA ASP A 547 -1.69 27.22 6.20
C ASP A 547 -2.78 28.04 6.93
N VAL A 548 -3.92 27.42 7.27
CA VAL A 548 -4.97 28.10 8.04
C VAL A 548 -4.44 28.59 9.39
N VAL A 549 -3.67 27.76 10.10
CA VAL A 549 -3.08 28.16 11.38
C VAL A 549 -2.12 29.35 11.22
N VAL A 550 -1.24 29.31 10.23
CA VAL A 550 -0.24 30.36 9.97
C VAL A 550 -0.90 31.66 9.54
N VAL A 551 -1.89 31.61 8.65
CA VAL A 551 -2.60 32.79 8.17
C VAL A 551 -3.27 33.54 9.33
N PHE A 552 -3.87 32.82 10.28
CA PHE A 552 -4.57 33.40 11.43
C PHE A 552 -3.62 33.85 12.54
N LEU A 553 -2.60 33.04 12.86
CA LEU A 553 -1.71 33.30 14.00
C LEU A 553 -0.50 34.18 13.66
N VAL A 554 -0.07 34.21 12.40
CA VAL A 554 1.16 34.87 11.95
C VAL A 554 0.84 35.96 10.95
N THR A 555 0.25 35.62 9.80
CA THR A 555 0.09 36.56 8.69
C THR A 555 -0.84 37.72 9.03
N TRP A 556 -2.04 37.46 9.53
CA TRP A 556 -2.98 38.50 9.90
C TRP A 556 -2.43 39.46 10.98
N PRO A 557 -1.86 38.98 12.10
CA PRO A 557 -1.26 39.85 13.10
C PRO A 557 -0.09 40.68 12.57
N LEU A 558 0.79 40.11 11.74
CA LEU A 558 1.91 40.83 11.15
C LEU A 558 1.43 41.97 10.23
N VAL A 559 0.46 41.70 9.36
CA VAL A 559 -0.10 42.71 8.46
C VAL A 559 -0.87 43.78 9.25
N TYR A 560 -1.57 43.39 10.32
CA TYR A 560 -2.24 44.33 11.21
C TYR A 560 -1.23 45.25 11.93
N LEU A 561 -0.11 44.72 12.42
CA LEU A 561 0.97 45.52 13.01
C LEU A 561 1.60 46.46 11.98
N ALA A 562 1.87 45.97 10.77
CA ALA A 562 2.38 46.79 9.67
C ALA A 562 1.43 47.93 9.30
N SER A 563 0.11 47.73 9.41
CA SER A 563 -0.91 48.76 9.17
C SER A 563 -0.91 49.90 10.19
N LYS A 564 -0.39 49.64 11.40
CA LYS A 564 -0.25 50.66 12.45
C LYS A 564 1.11 51.36 12.42
N SER A 565 2.11 50.76 11.78
CA SER A 565 3.45 51.34 11.68
C SER A 565 3.48 52.54 10.73
N PRO A 566 3.99 53.71 11.15
CA PRO A 566 4.05 54.91 10.31
C PRO A 566 5.04 54.77 9.14
N THR A 567 6.01 53.85 9.24
CA THR A 567 6.98 53.59 8.18
C THR A 567 6.42 52.61 7.14
N MET A 568 5.79 51.52 7.58
CA MET A 568 5.26 50.49 6.69
C MET A 568 3.92 50.87 6.04
N ALA A 569 3.18 51.83 6.61
CA ALA A 569 1.96 52.34 6.00
C ALA A 569 2.19 53.29 4.82
N LYS A 570 3.44 53.70 4.53
CA LYS A 570 3.76 54.63 3.45
C LYS A 570 3.41 54.04 2.08
N PRO A 571 2.67 54.78 1.22
CA PRO A 571 2.20 54.30 -0.09
C PRO A 571 3.32 53.83 -1.03
N GLY A 572 4.52 54.41 -0.92
CA GLY A 572 5.69 54.02 -1.70
C GLY A 572 6.35 52.72 -1.24
N LEU A 573 6.13 52.30 0.01
CA LEU A 573 6.78 51.12 0.60
C LEU A 573 5.87 49.88 0.58
N ASN A 574 4.56 50.05 0.76
CA ASN A 574 3.61 48.93 0.81
C ASN A 574 3.05 48.50 -0.56
N GLY A 575 3.48 49.11 -1.67
CA GLY A 575 2.98 48.77 -3.02
C GLY A 575 1.54 49.21 -3.30
N LEU A 576 0.91 49.95 -2.37
CA LEU A 576 -0.50 50.36 -2.46
C LEU A 576 -0.68 51.81 -2.97
N GLY A 577 0.41 52.48 -3.35
CA GLY A 577 0.41 53.89 -3.76
C GLY A 577 -0.47 54.22 -4.96
N ALA A 578 -0.42 53.40 -6.01
CA ALA A 578 -1.24 53.59 -7.21
C ALA A 578 -2.75 53.50 -6.89
N VAL A 579 -3.12 52.54 -6.04
CA VAL A 579 -4.52 52.36 -5.61
C VAL A 579 -5.00 53.54 -4.76
N GLN A 580 -4.14 54.08 -3.90
CA GLN A 580 -4.45 55.26 -3.10
C GLN A 580 -4.53 56.56 -3.91
N GLN A 581 -3.85 56.66 -5.06
CA GLN A 581 -4.00 57.79 -5.99
C GLN A 581 -5.35 57.73 -6.70
N ILE A 582 -5.71 56.58 -7.27
CA ILE A 582 -7.01 56.37 -7.93
C ILE A 582 -8.18 56.65 -6.97
N ALA A 583 -8.08 56.19 -5.72
CA ALA A 583 -9.12 56.45 -4.71
C ALA A 583 -9.22 57.94 -4.34
N ARG A 584 -8.10 58.68 -4.35
CA ARG A 584 -8.08 60.14 -4.14
C ARG A 584 -8.69 60.88 -5.32
N GLU A 585 -8.36 60.49 -6.55
CA GLU A 585 -8.94 61.05 -7.78
C GLU A 585 -10.45 60.82 -7.85
N ARG A 586 -10.94 59.63 -7.51
CA ARG A 586 -12.38 59.32 -7.45
C ARG A 586 -13.10 60.16 -6.39
N ARG A 587 -12.49 60.37 -5.22
CA ARG A 587 -13.05 61.28 -4.21
C ARG A 587 -13.08 62.71 -4.71
N ALA A 588 -12.00 63.21 -5.32
CA ALA A 588 -11.96 64.56 -5.87
C ALA A 588 -13.06 64.76 -6.92
N ALA A 589 -13.27 63.79 -7.81
CA ALA A 589 -14.34 63.80 -8.81
C ALA A 589 -15.75 63.72 -8.22
N ALA A 590 -15.97 62.91 -7.18
CA ALA A 590 -17.25 62.83 -6.46
C ALA A 590 -17.60 64.14 -5.73
N THR A 591 -16.58 64.79 -5.14
CA THR A 591 -16.72 66.09 -4.47
C THR A 591 -17.04 67.19 -5.49
N ALA A 592 -16.44 67.13 -6.69
CA ALA A 592 -16.70 68.06 -7.77
C ALA A 592 -18.10 67.92 -8.42
N THR A 593 -18.77 66.77 -8.24
CA THR A 593 -20.09 66.47 -8.83
C THR A 593 -21.27 66.65 -7.87
N GLY A 594 -21.02 67.16 -6.64
CA GLY A 594 -22.09 67.55 -5.71
C GLY A 594 -22.94 66.40 -5.15
N ARG A 595 -22.46 65.15 -5.22
CA ARG A 595 -23.08 63.99 -4.56
C ARG A 595 -22.25 63.63 -3.33
N GLY A 596 -22.39 64.41 -2.27
CA GLY A 596 -21.82 64.18 -0.94
C GLY A 596 -22.87 63.62 0.00
#